data_AF-X1B9L1-F1
#
_entry.id   AF-X1B9L1-F1
#
_cell.length_a   1.000
_cell.length_b   1.000
_cell.length_c   1.000
_cell.angle_alpha   90.00
_cell.angle_beta   90.00
_cell.angle_gamma   90.00
#
_symmetry.space_group_name_H-M   'P 1'
#
loop_
_entity.id
_entity.type
_entity.pdbx_description
1 polymer ?
#
loop_
_entity_poly.entity_id
_entity_poly.type
_entity_poly.pdbx_seq_one_letter_code
_entity_poly.pdbx_strand_id
1 'polypeptide(L)' 'MAFVNDSVKVMGIHLSPGVRKSNFFSWFYVAFFSTLMLAFLNAFQPFILTSFLGVPKEDLGKYTGMILVFSEIVIIT' A
#
# COMPACT_ATOMS: atom_id res chain seq x y z
N MET A 1 26.42 -27.85 15.79
CA MET A 1 26.30 -26.77 14.78
C MET A 1 25.85 -27.40 13.48
N ALA A 2 24.55 -27.33 13.16
CA ALA A 2 24.00 -27.88 11.92
C ALA A 2 23.80 -26.75 10.91
N PHE A 3 24.40 -26.92 9.72
CA PHE A 3 24.29 -26.00 8.60
C PHE A 3 22.85 -26.01 8.06
N VAL A 4 22.10 -24.92 8.27
CA VAL A 4 20.78 -24.72 7.66
C VAL A 4 20.98 -24.36 6.19
N ASN A 5 21.04 -25.39 5.36
CA ASN A 5 21.04 -25.29 3.90
C ASN A 5 19.64 -25.63 3.38
N ASP A 6 18.74 -24.65 3.39
CA ASP A 6 17.51 -24.69 2.61
C ASP A 6 17.30 -23.29 2.02
N SER A 7 18.08 -22.97 0.99
CA SER A 7 17.87 -21.77 0.18
C SER A 7 16.64 -21.99 -0.70
N VAL A 8 15.48 -21.74 -0.10
CA VAL A 8 14.19 -21.91 -0.77
C VAL A 8 14.06 -20.88 -1.90
N LYS A 9 14.00 -21.35 -3.15
CA LYS A 9 13.78 -20.49 -4.32
C LYS A 9 12.29 -20.30 -4.56
N VAL A 10 11.83 -19.05 -4.63
CA VAL A 10 10.46 -18.70 -5.01
C VAL A 10 10.52 -17.60 -6.07
N MET A 11 9.87 -17.83 -7.21
CA MET A 11 9.73 -16.83 -8.29
C MET A 11 11.07 -16.23 -8.77
N GLY A 12 12.13 -17.05 -8.82
CA GLY A 12 13.47 -16.61 -9.24
C GLY A 12 14.32 -15.99 -8.13
N ILE A 13 13.75 -15.69 -6.97
CA ILE A 13 14.41 -15.06 -5.82
C ILE A 13 14.83 -16.15 -4.81
N HIS A 14 16.03 -16.01 -4.25
CA HIS A 14 16.49 -16.85 -3.15
C HIS A 14 16.02 -16.25 -1.82
N LEU A 15 15.25 -17.02 -1.05
CA LEU A 15 14.83 -16.62 0.28
C LEU A 15 16.01 -16.77 1.26
N SER A 16 16.08 -15.84 2.23
CA SER A 16 17.04 -15.91 3.33
C SER A 16 16.84 -17.21 4.13
N PRO A 17 17.92 -17.84 4.64
CA PRO A 17 17.82 -19.05 5.43
C PRO A 17 16.84 -18.89 6.60
N GLY A 18 15.90 -19.83 6.73
CA GLY A 18 14.85 -19.79 7.76
C GLY A 18 13.53 -19.14 7.33
N VAL A 19 13.46 -18.47 6.17
CA VAL A 19 12.19 -17.95 5.64
C VAL A 19 11.46 -19.04 4.86
N ARG A 20 10.25 -19.38 5.32
CA ARG A 20 9.37 -20.34 4.63
C ARG A 20 8.68 -19.70 3.43
N LYS A 21 8.32 -20.51 2.42
CA LYS A 21 7.53 -20.05 1.25
C LYS A 21 6.22 -19.35 1.67
N SER A 22 5.58 -19.82 2.74
CA SER A 22 4.35 -19.23 3.29
C SER A 22 4.56 -17.77 3.69
N ASN A 23 5.69 -17.45 4.35
CA ASN A 23 5.99 -16.08 4.78
C ASN A 23 6.14 -15.16 3.57
N PHE A 24 6.78 -15.65 2.50
CA PHE A 24 6.92 -14.89 1.25
C PHE A 24 5.56 -14.60 0.62
N PHE A 25 4.68 -15.59 0.48
CA PHE A 25 3.36 -15.37 -0.13
C PHE A 25 2.44 -14.51 0.75
N SER A 26 2.47 -14.69 2.08
CA SER A 26 1.73 -13.83 3.00
C SER A 26 2.23 -12.38 2.93
N TRP A 27 3.54 -12.17 2.93
CA TRP A 27 4.12 -10.84 2.77
C TRP A 27 3.77 -10.23 1.42
N PHE A 28 3.92 -11.00 0.33
CA PHE A 28 3.58 -10.55 -1.02
C PHE A 28 2.10 -10.18 -1.13
N TYR A 29 1.21 -10.99 -0.56
CA TYR A 29 -0.21 -10.69 -0.52
C TYR A 29 -0.49 -9.39 0.24
N VAL A 30 0.06 -9.23 1.44
CA VAL A 30 -0.12 -8.01 2.24
C VAL A 30 0.43 -6.79 1.50
N ALA A 31 1.63 -6.87 0.94
CA ALA A 31 2.24 -5.78 0.18
C ALA A 31 1.42 -5.42 -1.07
N PHE A 32 0.94 -6.42 -1.81
CA PHE A 32 0.14 -6.22 -3.00
C PHE A 32 -1.20 -5.55 -2.67
N PHE A 33 -1.96 -6.10 -1.71
CA PHE A 33 -3.28 -5.57 -1.35
C PHE A 33 -3.19 -4.22 -0.65
N SER A 34 -2.21 -3.99 0.22
CA SER A 34 -2.00 -2.67 0.84
C SER A 34 -1.71 -1.59 -0.21
N THR A 35 -0.82 -1.88 -1.17
CA THR A 35 -0.50 -0.95 -2.26
C THR A 35 -1.72 -0.71 -3.15
N LEU A 36 -2.47 -1.76 -3.48
CA LEU A 36 -3.68 -1.66 -4.30
C LEU A 36 -4.75 -0.81 -3.60
N MET A 37 -4.97 -1.03 -2.30
CA MET A 37 -5.91 -0.21 -1.52
C MET A 37 -5.47 1.25 -1.47
N LEU A 38 -4.19 1.54 -1.27
CA LEU A 38 -3.69 2.91 -1.23
C LEU A 38 -3.88 3.61 -2.59
N ALA A 39 -3.54 2.94 -3.68
CA ALA A 39 -3.77 3.46 -5.03
C ALA A 39 -5.26 3.69 -5.31
N PHE A 40 -6.11 2.74 -4.91
CA PHE A 40 -7.56 2.85 -5.06
C PHE A 40 -8.10 4.05 -4.27
N LEU A 41 -7.72 4.23 -3.01
CA LEU A 41 -8.19 5.34 -2.19
C LEU A 41 -7.83 6.70 -2.81
N ASN A 42 -6.60 6.87 -3.31
CA ASN A 42 -6.19 8.09 -4.00
C ASN A 42 -7.02 8.35 -5.27
N ALA A 43 -7.34 7.31 -6.04
CA ALA A 43 -8.19 7.44 -7.22
C ALA A 43 -9.67 7.73 -6.87
N PHE A 44 -10.16 7.18 -5.76
CA PHE A 44 -11.55 7.31 -5.33
C PHE A 44 -11.83 8.60 -4.53
N GLN A 45 -10.79 9.25 -4.00
CA GLN A 45 -10.87 10.48 -3.23
C GLN A 45 -11.79 11.57 -3.84
N PRO A 46 -11.67 11.95 -5.13
CA PRO A 46 -12.57 12.96 -5.72
C PRO A 46 -14.02 12.48 -5.83
N PHE A 47 -14.25 11.18 -6.04
CA PHE A 47 -15.59 10.60 -6.07
C PHE A 47 -16.26 10.66 -4.69
N ILE A 48 -15.51 10.36 -3.63
CA ILE A 48 -16.01 10.45 -2.25
C ILE A 48 -16.38 11.90 -1.92
N LEU A 49 -15.50 12.85 -2.25
CA LEU A 49 -15.73 14.29 -1.98
C LEU A 49 -16.97 14.83 -2.70
N THR A 50 -17.20 14.43 -3.94
CA THR A 50 -18.37 14.88 -4.72
C THR A 50 -19.66 14.14 -4.34
N SER A 51 -19.61 12.82 -4.24
CA SER A 51 -20.82 12.00 -4.10
C SER A 51 -21.29 11.85 -2.66
N PHE A 52 -20.37 11.81 -1.68
CA PHE A 52 -20.72 11.67 -0.26
C PHE A 52 -20.72 13.00 0.49
N LEU A 53 -19.83 13.94 0.14
CA LEU A 53 -19.72 15.24 0.79
C LEU A 53 -20.36 16.40 -0.01
N GLY A 54 -20.85 16.14 -1.23
CA GLY A 54 -21.54 17.14 -2.04
C GLY A 54 -20.63 18.28 -2.51
N VAL A 55 -19.32 18.10 -2.50
CA VAL A 55 -18.36 19.15 -2.88
C VAL A 55 -18.50 19.48 -4.38
N PRO A 56 -18.72 20.77 -4.74
CA PRO A 56 -18.75 21.20 -6.12
C PRO A 56 -17.45 20.84 -6.85
N LYS A 57 -17.54 20.45 -8.12
CA LYS A 57 -16.35 20.06 -8.91
C LYS A 57 -15.31 21.17 -9.02
N GLU A 58 -15.75 22.43 -8.94
CA GLU A 58 -14.91 23.63 -8.96
C GLU A 58 -13.99 23.73 -7.73
N ASP A 59 -14.46 23.24 -6.57
CA ASP A 59 -13.72 23.31 -5.31
C ASP A 59 -12.90 22.05 -5.01
N LEU A 60 -13.04 20.99 -5.80
CA LEU A 60 -12.35 19.71 -5.59
C LEU A 60 -10.84 19.89 -5.43
N GLY A 61 -10.20 20.73 -6.25
CA GLY A 61 -8.76 20.97 -6.19
C GLY A 61 -8.30 21.56 -4.85
N LYS A 62 -9.14 22.38 -4.20
CA LYS A 62 -8.85 22.98 -2.90
C LYS A 62 -8.92 21.92 -1.79
N TYR A 63 -9.95 21.08 -1.80
CA TYR A 63 -10.12 20.02 -0.80
C TYR A 63 -9.13 18.87 -0.97
N THR A 64 -8.84 18.45 -2.20
CA THR A 64 -7.80 17.44 -2.45
C THR A 64 -6.41 17.95 -2.08
N GLY A 65 -6.11 19.21 -2.35
CA GLY A 65 -4.86 19.86 -1.93
C GLY A 65 -4.70 19.91 -0.40
N MET A 66 -5.75 20.27 0.34
CA MET A 66 -5.73 20.22 1.81
C MET A 66 -5.48 18.80 2.33
N ILE A 67 -6.19 17.79 1.80
CA ILE A 67 -6.01 16.39 2.21
C ILE A 67 -4.58 15.93 1.93
N LEU A 68 -3.99 16.36 0.81
CA LEU A 68 -2.59 16.02 0.48
C LEU A 68 -1.62 16.59 1.53
N VAL A 69 -1.78 17.87 1.88
CA VAL A 69 -0.95 18.52 2.91
C VAL A 69 -1.10 17.83 4.26
N PHE A 70 -2.33 17.49 4.68
CA PHE A 70 -2.53 16.72 5.91
C PHE A 70 -1.91 15.33 5.84
N SER A 71 -1.96 14.67 4.68
CA SER A 71 -1.34 13.36 4.48
C SER A 71 0.18 13.44 4.58
N GLU A 72 0.80 14.48 4.02
CA GLU A 72 2.24 14.72 4.17
C GLU A 72 2.63 14.92 5.65
N ILE A 73 1.85 15.69 6.42
CA ILE A 73 2.11 15.89 7.85
C ILE A 73 2.04 14.56 8.63
N VAL A 74 1.03 13.73 8.36
CA VAL A 74 0.86 12.44 9.03
C VAL A 74 1.96 11.45 8.67
N ILE A 75 2.48 11.49 7.44
CA ILE A 75 3.59 10.60 7.00
C ILE A 75 4.93 11.03 7.59
N ILE A 76 5.14 12.35 7.74
CA ILE A 76 6.39 12.92 8.26
C ILE A 76 6.47 12.82 9.79
N THR A 77 5.34 12.74 10.47
CA THR A 77 5.25 12.63 11.95
C THR A 77 5.37 11.18 12.41
#